data_AF-A0A2G3DSH6-F1
#
_entry.id   AF-A0A2G3DSH6-F1
#
_cell.length_a   1.000
_cell.length_b   1.000
_cell.length_c   1.000
_cell.angle_alpha   90.00
_cell.angle_beta   90.00
_cell.angle_gamma   90.00
#
_symmetry.space_group_name_H-M   'P 1'
#
loop_
_entity.id
_entity.type
_entity.pdbx_description
1 polymer ?
#
loop_
_entity_poly.entity_id
_entity_poly.type
_entity_poly.pdbx_seq_one_letter_code
_entity_poly.pdbx_strand_id
1 'polypeptide(L)'
;MKIFHMLILKQGLICYRFGALECVVKLYWKVMEHPLIRRWRYLVHGVRVDILEHMENGDKYIRKIESMGEGLLFFEISIKEKSVGPNCHILYENGKKPPLDIAINGNNKIEYVSYFLQDEKLEHRIIELENIGEYNENVFSEVFNPKDNYYISYNCDFNYWIDGDTIWVVRSDNSCNKIKELHVTSLDSLIFAGDEFIGFKLDAIRENEKNEIIRSKCI
;
A
#
# COMPACT_ATOMS: atom_id res chain seq x y z
N MET A 1 24.05 -18.13 -4.80
CA MET A 1 22.58 -18.10 -4.98
C MET A 1 22.09 -19.55 -4.91
N LYS A 2 21.38 -19.95 -3.85
CA LYS A 2 20.82 -21.31 -3.73
C LYS A 2 19.32 -21.24 -4.06
N ILE A 3 18.91 -21.97 -5.09
CA ILE A 3 17.51 -22.06 -5.53
C ILE A 3 16.82 -23.09 -4.62
N PHE A 4 15.76 -22.67 -3.93
CA PHE A 4 14.95 -23.55 -3.10
C PHE A 4 13.74 -24.02 -3.91
N HIS A 5 13.55 -25.34 -4.00
CA HIS A 5 12.31 -25.91 -4.52
C HIS A 5 11.43 -26.30 -3.33
N MET A 6 10.28 -25.63 -3.21
CA MET A 6 9.30 -25.88 -2.15
C MET A 6 8.18 -26.74 -2.73
N LEU A 7 7.96 -27.92 -2.15
CA LEU A 7 6.87 -28.82 -2.50
C LEU A 7 5.87 -28.85 -1.34
N ILE A 8 4.70 -28.26 -1.56
CA ILE A 8 3.59 -28.27 -0.59
C ILE A 8 2.84 -29.59 -0.76
N LEU A 9 2.92 -30.48 0.23
CA LEU A 9 2.14 -31.72 0.24
C LEU A 9 0.75 -31.45 0.82
N LYS A 10 -0.28 -32.13 0.26
CA LYS A 10 -1.72 -31.96 0.54
C LYS A 10 -2.17 -32.13 2.02
N GLN A 11 -1.26 -32.37 2.96
CA GLN A 11 -1.56 -32.62 4.38
C GLN A 11 -0.86 -31.65 5.35
N GLY A 12 -0.41 -30.47 4.88
CA GLY A 12 0.24 -29.50 5.76
C GLY A 12 1.66 -29.92 6.16
N LEU A 13 2.37 -30.56 5.25
CA LEU A 13 3.80 -30.87 5.37
C LEU A 13 4.53 -30.16 4.25
N ILE A 14 5.53 -29.36 4.61
CA ILE A 14 6.45 -28.74 3.65
C ILE A 14 7.76 -29.51 3.74
N CYS A 15 8.16 -30.11 2.61
CA CYS A 15 9.49 -30.69 2.46
C CYS A 15 10.44 -29.65 1.87
N TYR A 16 11.53 -29.38 2.58
CA TYR A 16 12.65 -28.62 2.04
C TYR A 16 13.74 -29.59 1.59
N ARG A 17 14.24 -29.42 0.37
CA ARG A 17 15.40 -30.16 -0.14
C ARG A 17 16.62 -29.25 -0.17
N PHE A 18 17.62 -29.57 0.65
CA PHE A 18 18.89 -28.84 0.69
C PHE A 18 20.02 -29.80 0.30
N GLY A 19 20.33 -29.88 -1.00
CA GLY A 19 21.24 -30.90 -1.52
C GLY A 19 20.65 -32.31 -1.34
N ALA A 20 21.33 -33.19 -0.60
CA ALA A 20 20.90 -34.57 -0.32
C ALA A 20 20.06 -34.71 0.97
N LEU A 21 19.85 -33.63 1.73
CA LEU A 21 19.08 -33.65 2.96
C LEU A 21 17.63 -33.24 2.69
N GLU A 22 16.71 -34.12 3.10
CA GLU A 22 15.27 -33.84 3.16
C GLU A 22 14.90 -33.54 4.62
N CYS A 23 14.43 -32.33 4.89
CA CYS A 23 13.89 -31.96 6.19
C CYS A 23 12.38 -31.82 6.10
N VAL A 24 11.69 -32.57 6.94
CA VAL A 24 10.23 -32.55 7.10
C VAL A 24 9.90 -31.60 8.25
N VAL A 25 9.30 -30.44 7.94
CA VAL A 25 8.88 -29.48 8.98
C VAL A 25 7.40 -29.71 9.28
N LYS A 26 7.06 -29.98 10.54
CA LYS A 26 5.68 -30.06 11.02
C LYS A 26 5.09 -28.64 11.09
N LEU A 27 3.93 -28.44 10.46
CA LEU A 27 3.11 -27.25 10.67
C LEU A 27 2.63 -27.22 12.11
N TYR A 28 2.69 -26.05 12.74
CA TYR A 28 2.13 -25.90 14.08
C TYR A 28 0.84 -25.07 14.06
N TRP A 29 0.77 -23.82 13.57
CA TRP A 29 -0.50 -23.05 13.67
C TRP A 29 -0.64 -21.97 12.58
N LYS A 30 -1.89 -21.76 12.10
CA LYS A 30 -2.31 -20.60 11.30
C LYS A 30 -2.69 -19.48 12.29
N VAL A 31 -2.02 -18.33 12.21
CA VAL A 31 -2.12 -17.28 13.26
C VAL A 31 -3.13 -16.20 12.92
N MET A 32 -3.46 -15.98 11.64
CA MET A 32 -4.49 -15.03 11.22
C MET A 32 -5.26 -15.53 9.99
N GLU A 33 -6.56 -15.30 9.99
CA GLU A 33 -7.45 -15.42 8.83
C GLU A 33 -7.79 -14.02 8.33
N HIS A 34 -6.83 -13.37 7.67
CA HIS A 34 -7.15 -12.22 6.81
C HIS A 34 -7.48 -12.77 5.41
N PRO A 35 -8.52 -12.26 4.72
CA PRO A 35 -8.97 -12.79 3.43
C PRO A 35 -7.90 -12.73 2.33
N LEU A 36 -6.90 -11.85 2.46
CA LEU A 36 -5.87 -11.59 1.42
C LEU A 36 -4.44 -11.94 1.86
N ILE A 37 -4.20 -12.11 3.16
CA ILE A 37 -2.87 -12.36 3.72
C ILE A 37 -2.95 -13.59 4.63
N ARG A 38 -2.22 -14.63 4.28
CA ARG A 38 -1.99 -15.76 5.18
C ARG A 38 -0.63 -15.58 5.84
N ARG A 39 -0.65 -15.23 7.12
CA ARG A 39 0.56 -15.27 7.94
C ARG A 39 0.76 -16.67 8.49
N TRP A 40 1.81 -17.29 8.02
CA TRP A 40 2.28 -18.57 8.51
C TRP A 40 3.42 -18.35 9.49
N ARG A 41 3.38 -19.06 10.62
CA ARG A 41 4.45 -19.04 11.61
C ARG A 41 5.03 -20.44 11.74
N TYR A 42 6.34 -20.53 11.51
CA TYR A 42 7.11 -21.76 11.55
C TYR A 42 8.15 -21.70 12.66
N LEU A 43 8.46 -22.88 13.20
CA LEU A 43 9.62 -23.08 14.05
C LEU A 43 10.57 -24.02 13.30
N VAL A 44 11.71 -23.52 12.86
CA VAL A 44 12.72 -24.29 12.12
C VAL A 44 13.97 -24.36 12.98
N HIS A 45 14.28 -25.54 13.51
CA HIS A 45 15.41 -25.76 14.44
C HIS A 45 15.43 -24.80 15.64
N GLY A 46 14.26 -24.50 16.21
CA GLY A 46 14.13 -23.56 17.34
C GLY A 46 14.14 -22.08 16.94
N VAL A 47 14.37 -21.75 15.66
CA VAL A 47 14.28 -20.39 15.13
C VAL A 47 12.86 -20.13 14.65
N ARG A 48 12.29 -18.99 15.07
CA ARG A 48 10.99 -18.53 14.59
C ARG A 48 11.14 -17.92 13.20
N VAL A 49 10.34 -18.39 12.26
CA VAL A 49 10.26 -17.88 10.89
C VAL A 49 8.80 -17.53 10.60
N ASP A 50 8.52 -16.28 10.24
CA ASP A 50 7.19 -15.86 9.79
C ASP A 50 7.23 -15.76 8.24
N ILE A 51 6.30 -16.41 7.54
CA ILE A 51 6.12 -16.29 6.08
C ILE A 51 4.76 -15.65 5.83
N LEU A 52 4.75 -14.61 5.01
CA LEU A 52 3.52 -13.99 4.51
C LEU A 52 3.23 -14.57 3.13
N GLU A 53 2.15 -15.34 3.03
CA GLU A 53 1.58 -15.73 1.75
C GLU A 53 0.52 -14.70 1.36
N HIS A 54 0.84 -13.89 0.35
CA HIS A 54 -0.14 -13.06 -0.32
C HIS A 54 -0.96 -13.94 -1.24
N MET A 55 -2.27 -14.02 -1.00
CA MET A 55 -3.15 -14.67 -1.95
C MET A 55 -3.44 -13.65 -3.05
N GLU A 56 -2.82 -13.83 -4.23
CA GLU A 56 -3.22 -13.12 -5.45
C GLU A 56 -4.65 -13.54 -5.81
N ASN A 57 -5.65 -12.97 -5.16
CA ASN A 57 -6.83 -12.61 -5.91
C ASN A 57 -6.38 -11.53 -6.89
N GLY A 58 -6.88 -11.56 -8.12
CA GLY A 58 -6.56 -10.52 -9.09
C GLY A 58 -6.99 -9.17 -8.55
N ASP A 59 -6.09 -8.49 -7.84
CA ASP A 59 -6.36 -7.25 -7.13
C ASP A 59 -7.01 -6.30 -8.11
N LYS A 60 -8.15 -5.71 -7.74
CA LYS A 60 -8.89 -4.83 -8.64
C LYS A 60 -8.09 -3.58 -9.00
N TYR A 61 -7.02 -3.29 -8.25
CA TYR A 61 -6.14 -2.17 -8.43
C TYR A 61 -4.74 -2.60 -8.88
N ILE A 62 -4.02 -1.66 -9.49
CA ILE A 62 -2.62 -1.74 -9.89
C ILE A 62 -1.89 -0.60 -9.18
N ARG A 63 -0.73 -0.91 -8.62
CA ARG A 63 0.24 0.07 -8.14
C ARG A 63 1.28 0.37 -9.22
N LYS A 64 1.65 1.64 -9.33
CA LYS A 64 2.75 2.12 -10.16
C LYS A 64 3.63 3.07 -9.35
N ILE A 65 4.94 2.83 -9.37
CA ILE A 65 5.97 3.74 -8.88
C ILE A 65 6.95 3.93 -10.03
N GLU A 66 7.15 5.16 -10.49
CA GLU A 66 7.91 5.45 -11.71
C GLU A 66 8.76 6.72 -11.57
N SER A 67 10.02 6.63 -12.00
CA SER A 67 10.88 7.80 -12.16
C SER A 67 10.45 8.58 -13.40
N MET A 68 10.11 9.86 -13.20
CA MET A 68 9.73 10.75 -14.30
C MET A 68 10.85 11.75 -14.64
N GLY A 69 12.02 11.57 -14.03
CA GLY A 69 13.19 12.45 -14.14
C GLY A 69 13.97 12.53 -12.83
N GLU A 70 15.11 13.21 -12.86
CA GLU A 70 15.83 13.57 -11.64
C GLU A 70 14.98 14.50 -10.78
N GLY A 71 14.86 14.18 -9.50
CA GLY A 71 14.02 14.89 -8.54
C GLY A 71 12.51 14.60 -8.67
N LEU A 72 12.08 13.74 -9.62
CA LEU A 72 10.66 13.55 -9.89
C LEU A 72 10.25 12.07 -9.81
N LEU A 73 9.43 11.73 -8.82
CA LEU A 73 8.92 10.39 -8.58
C LEU A 73 7.39 10.39 -8.57
N PHE A 74 6.80 9.50 -9.36
CA PHE A 74 5.35 9.35 -9.49
C PHE A 74 4.86 8.09 -8.76
N PHE A 75 3.77 8.24 -8.01
CA PHE A 75 3.03 7.17 -7.36
C PHE A 75 1.60 7.14 -7.89
N GLU A 76 1.09 5.95 -8.20
CA GLU A 76 -0.32 5.73 -8.52
C GLU A 76 -0.81 4.40 -7.97
N ILE A 77 -2.01 4.40 -7.39
CA ILE A 77 -2.83 3.20 -7.20
C ILE A 77 -4.09 3.42 -8.02
N SER A 78 -4.36 2.58 -9.03
CA SER A 78 -5.50 2.78 -9.93
C SER A 78 -6.24 1.48 -10.23
N ILE A 79 -7.56 1.56 -10.44
CA ILE A 79 -8.38 0.40 -10.77
C ILE A 79 -8.02 -0.15 -12.15
N LYS A 80 -7.96 -1.48 -12.29
CA LYS A 80 -7.67 -2.19 -13.56
C LYS A 80 -8.69 -1.87 -14.64
N GLU A 81 -9.96 -1.85 -14.25
CA GLU A 81 -11.09 -1.60 -15.14
C GLU A 81 -11.80 -0.33 -14.65
N LYS A 82 -11.56 0.78 -15.35
CA LYS A 82 -12.20 2.06 -15.04
C LYS A 82 -13.69 2.01 -15.33
N SER A 83 -14.47 2.70 -14.49
CA SER A 83 -15.91 2.83 -14.70
C SER A 83 -16.20 3.76 -15.86
N VAL A 84 -17.34 3.57 -16.51
CA VAL A 84 -17.84 4.49 -17.53
C VAL A 84 -18.54 5.65 -16.82
N GLY A 85 -18.07 6.87 -17.08
CA GLY A 85 -18.67 8.10 -16.55
C GLY A 85 -17.63 9.10 -16.07
N PRO A 86 -18.05 10.31 -15.66
CA PRO A 86 -17.16 11.29 -15.06
C PRO A 86 -16.75 10.86 -13.65
N ASN A 87 -15.53 11.24 -13.26
CA ASN A 87 -15.05 11.15 -11.89
C ASN A 87 -15.23 12.48 -11.17
N CYS A 88 -15.46 12.40 -9.85
CA CYS A 88 -15.24 13.50 -8.93
C CYS A 88 -13.78 13.45 -8.47
N HIS A 89 -13.09 14.59 -8.46
CA HIS A 89 -11.68 14.67 -8.05
C HIS A 89 -11.53 15.36 -6.71
N ILE A 90 -10.69 14.80 -5.84
CA ILE A 90 -10.24 15.46 -4.61
C ILE A 90 -8.77 15.80 -4.80
N LEU A 91 -8.49 17.09 -4.82
CA LEU A 91 -7.15 17.62 -5.01
C LEU A 91 -6.61 18.10 -3.67
N TYR A 92 -5.39 17.69 -3.32
CA TYR A 92 -4.64 18.29 -2.23
C TYR A 92 -3.48 19.08 -2.83
N GLU A 93 -3.62 20.39 -2.79
CA GLU A 93 -2.72 21.35 -3.40
C GLU A 93 -1.78 21.94 -2.35
N ASN A 94 -0.49 22.05 -2.69
CA ASN A 94 0.50 22.80 -1.91
C ASN A 94 1.20 23.88 -2.75
N GLY A 95 0.54 24.36 -3.79
CA GLY A 95 1.13 25.29 -4.76
C GLY A 95 2.08 24.64 -5.76
N LYS A 96 2.37 23.34 -5.65
CA LYS A 96 3.09 22.55 -6.67
C LYS A 96 2.11 21.80 -7.57
N LYS A 97 2.54 21.49 -8.79
CA LYS A 97 1.74 20.74 -9.78
C LYS A 97 2.53 19.54 -10.32
N PRO A 98 1.89 18.37 -10.47
CA PRO A 98 0.48 18.08 -10.15
C PRO A 98 0.21 17.91 -8.64
N PRO A 99 -1.00 18.23 -8.14
CA PRO A 99 -1.39 17.96 -6.75
C PRO A 99 -1.55 16.45 -6.51
N LEU A 100 -1.69 16.05 -5.23
CA LEU A 100 -2.24 14.75 -4.94
C LEU A 100 -3.69 14.72 -5.44
N ASP A 101 -4.05 13.72 -6.23
CA ASP A 101 -5.38 13.58 -6.82
C ASP A 101 -5.99 12.23 -6.47
N ILE A 102 -7.18 12.27 -5.90
CA ILE A 102 -8.04 11.11 -5.65
C ILE A 102 -9.25 11.23 -6.56
N ALA A 103 -9.36 10.32 -7.52
CA ALA A 103 -10.54 10.23 -8.38
C ALA A 103 -11.53 9.20 -7.83
N ILE A 104 -12.80 9.58 -7.77
CA ILE A 104 -13.91 8.74 -7.31
C ILE A 104 -14.97 8.69 -8.41
N ASN A 105 -15.38 7.49 -8.82
CA ASN A 105 -16.42 7.33 -9.83
C ASN A 105 -17.84 7.45 -9.26
N GLY A 106 -18.83 7.48 -10.15
CA GLY A 106 -20.25 7.57 -9.80
C GLY A 106 -20.82 6.41 -8.96
N ASN A 107 -20.04 5.36 -8.68
CA ASN A 107 -20.40 4.27 -7.76
C ASN A 107 -19.74 4.43 -6.38
N ASN A 108 -19.19 5.60 -6.06
CA ASN A 108 -18.47 5.90 -4.83
C ASN A 108 -17.26 4.98 -4.60
N LYS A 109 -16.59 4.59 -5.69
CA LYS A 109 -15.35 3.80 -5.64
C LYS A 109 -14.18 4.64 -6.11
N ILE A 110 -13.05 4.46 -5.45
CA ILE A 110 -11.79 5.06 -5.88
C ILE A 110 -11.43 4.50 -7.27
N GLU A 111 -11.26 5.38 -8.24
CA GLU A 111 -10.70 5.05 -9.54
C GLU A 111 -9.18 5.07 -9.48
N TYR A 112 -8.62 6.10 -8.85
CA TYR A 112 -7.20 6.17 -8.58
C TYR A 112 -6.87 7.12 -7.42
N VAL A 113 -5.68 6.92 -6.86
CA VAL A 113 -4.95 7.90 -6.06
C VAL A 113 -3.59 8.09 -6.72
N SER A 114 -3.20 9.35 -6.94
CA SER A 114 -1.92 9.68 -7.58
C SER A 114 -1.20 10.81 -6.87
N TYR A 115 0.13 10.75 -6.85
CA TYR A 115 0.96 11.74 -6.17
C TYR A 115 2.33 11.89 -6.84
N PHE A 116 2.86 13.12 -6.82
CA PHE A 116 4.20 13.44 -7.31
C PHE A 116 5.06 13.96 -6.17
N LEU A 117 6.25 13.37 -6.04
CA LEU A 117 7.35 13.93 -5.26
C LEU A 117 8.24 14.72 -6.20
N GLN A 118 8.47 16.01 -5.92
CA GLN A 118 9.13 17.00 -6.79
C GLN A 118 10.24 17.77 -6.06
N ASP A 119 11.48 17.43 -6.39
CA ASP A 119 12.72 17.97 -5.81
C ASP A 119 12.86 17.74 -4.31
N GLU A 120 12.07 16.82 -3.75
CA GLU A 120 12.20 16.40 -2.37
C GLU A 120 12.70 14.95 -2.24
N LYS A 121 13.15 14.60 -1.03
CA LYS A 121 13.72 13.29 -0.73
C LYS A 121 12.85 12.52 0.25
N LEU A 122 12.61 11.26 -0.04
CA LEU A 122 12.07 10.30 0.91
C LEU A 122 13.00 10.24 2.12
N GLU A 123 12.52 10.70 3.27
CA GLU A 123 13.31 10.62 4.49
C GLU A 123 13.29 9.20 5.06
N HIS A 124 14.42 8.73 5.58
CA HIS A 124 14.42 7.49 6.36
C HIS A 124 13.92 7.78 7.77
N ARG A 125 12.74 7.30 8.12
CA ARG A 125 12.14 7.44 9.46
C ARG A 125 11.47 6.15 9.88
N ILE A 126 11.62 5.81 11.16
CA ILE A 126 10.79 4.79 11.81
C ILE A 126 9.59 5.53 12.38
N ILE A 127 8.37 5.14 11.98
CA ILE A 127 7.16 5.75 12.52
C ILE A 127 6.37 4.73 13.33
N GLU A 128 6.21 5.04 14.61
CA GLU A 128 5.31 4.33 15.50
C GLU A 128 3.91 4.95 15.38
N LEU A 129 3.15 4.53 14.37
CA LEU A 129 1.71 4.84 14.32
C LEU A 129 1.00 3.90 15.29
N GLU A 130 0.52 4.47 16.40
CA GLU A 130 -0.29 3.72 17.37
C GLU A 130 -1.73 3.57 16.88
N ASN A 131 -2.42 2.50 17.31
CA ASN A 131 -3.86 2.32 17.17
C ASN A 131 -4.42 2.34 15.73
N ILE A 132 -3.81 1.57 14.83
CA ILE A 132 -4.33 1.34 13.48
C ILE A 132 -5.60 0.49 13.55
N GLY A 133 -6.76 1.10 13.26
CA GLY A 133 -8.03 0.40 13.05
C GLY A 133 -8.28 0.09 11.57
N GLU A 134 -9.20 -0.82 11.27
CA GLU A 134 -9.66 -1.05 9.90
C GLU A 134 -10.80 -0.08 9.54
N TYR A 135 -10.76 0.49 8.34
CA TYR A 135 -11.81 1.36 7.79
C TYR A 135 -12.80 0.56 6.94
N ASN A 136 -14.10 0.77 7.14
CA ASN A 136 -15.13 0.17 6.28
C ASN A 136 -15.38 1.04 5.04
N GLU A 137 -15.46 0.41 3.87
CA GLU A 137 -15.52 1.03 2.52
C GLU A 137 -16.67 2.04 2.30
N ASN A 138 -17.68 2.08 3.16
CA ASN A 138 -18.94 2.81 2.91
C ASN A 138 -18.90 4.32 3.20
N VAL A 139 -17.83 4.86 3.78
CA VAL A 139 -17.85 6.24 4.34
C VAL A 139 -17.65 7.34 3.29
N PHE A 140 -17.10 7.06 2.11
CA PHE A 140 -17.03 8.06 1.04
C PHE A 140 -18.43 8.57 0.62
N SER A 141 -19.48 7.77 0.81
CA SER A 141 -20.80 8.04 0.22
C SER A 141 -21.50 9.33 0.68
N GLU A 142 -21.21 9.88 1.88
CA GLU A 142 -21.91 11.07 2.40
C GLU A 142 -21.24 12.39 2.02
N VAL A 143 -19.92 12.40 1.78
CA VAL A 143 -19.17 13.62 1.42
C VAL A 143 -19.13 13.83 -0.10
N PHE A 144 -19.28 12.78 -0.90
CA PHE A 144 -19.10 12.81 -2.36
C PHE A 144 -20.45 12.64 -3.08
N ASN A 145 -21.11 13.76 -3.41
CA ASN A 145 -22.21 13.77 -4.38
C ASN A 145 -21.69 14.29 -5.74
N PRO A 146 -21.44 13.40 -6.72
CA PRO A 146 -20.93 13.79 -8.04
C PRO A 146 -21.82 14.78 -8.79
N LYS A 147 -23.08 14.96 -8.36
CA LYS A 147 -24.03 15.89 -8.95
C LYS A 147 -23.73 17.35 -8.63
N ASP A 148 -23.04 17.62 -7.51
CA ASP A 148 -22.92 18.98 -7.00
C ASP A 148 -21.52 19.58 -7.21
N ASN A 149 -20.46 18.76 -7.31
CA ASN A 149 -19.09 19.22 -7.58
C ASN A 149 -18.27 18.20 -8.40
N TYR A 150 -17.69 18.65 -9.52
CA TYR A 150 -16.76 17.84 -10.33
C TYR A 150 -15.37 17.71 -9.69
N TYR A 151 -15.01 18.65 -8.81
CA TYR A 151 -13.80 18.56 -8.00
C TYR A 151 -13.93 19.33 -6.68
N ILE A 152 -13.17 18.90 -5.68
CA ILE A 152 -12.97 19.55 -4.38
C ILE A 152 -11.45 19.73 -4.21
N SER A 153 -11.01 20.88 -3.69
CA SER A 153 -9.59 21.15 -3.47
C SER A 153 -9.34 21.56 -2.02
N TYR A 154 -8.26 21.04 -1.45
CA TYR A 154 -7.75 21.36 -0.13
C TYR A 154 -6.32 21.90 -0.23
N ASN A 155 -5.99 22.93 0.55
CA ASN A 155 -4.60 23.36 0.68
C ASN A 155 -3.92 22.49 1.76
N CYS A 156 -2.96 21.67 1.36
CA CYS A 156 -2.29 20.75 2.27
C CYS A 156 -0.92 20.32 1.76
N ASP A 157 0.05 20.28 2.67
CA ASP A 157 1.36 19.66 2.46
C ASP A 157 1.38 18.21 2.97
N PHE A 158 2.28 17.41 2.40
CA PHE A 158 2.52 16.03 2.84
C PHE A 158 3.97 15.86 3.28
N ASN A 159 4.13 15.10 4.36
CA ASN A 159 5.38 14.48 4.74
C ASN A 159 5.46 13.09 4.09
N TYR A 160 6.66 12.71 3.70
CA TYR A 160 6.92 11.43 3.04
C TYR A 160 8.18 10.79 3.60
N TRP A 161 8.13 9.49 3.84
CA TRP A 161 9.25 8.73 4.38
C TRP A 161 9.21 7.28 3.93
N ILE A 162 10.35 6.63 4.06
CA ILE A 162 10.52 5.20 3.82
C ILE A 162 10.99 4.51 5.12
N ASP A 163 10.27 3.45 5.49
CA ASP A 163 10.58 2.57 6.63
C ASP A 163 10.69 1.12 6.12
N GLY A 164 11.92 0.61 6.04
CA GLY A 164 12.18 -0.68 5.40
C GLY A 164 11.71 -0.70 3.93
N ASP A 165 10.75 -1.57 3.64
CA ASP A 165 10.11 -1.70 2.32
C ASP A 165 8.72 -1.04 2.27
N THR A 166 8.46 -0.05 3.14
CA THR A 166 7.19 0.67 3.18
C THR A 166 7.40 2.15 2.94
N ILE A 167 6.64 2.73 2.02
CA ILE A 167 6.57 4.17 1.80
C ILE A 167 5.29 4.71 2.41
N TRP A 168 5.42 5.84 3.07
CA TRP A 168 4.30 6.59 3.63
C TRP A 168 4.28 7.99 3.04
N VAL A 169 3.08 8.46 2.73
CA VAL A 169 2.81 9.84 2.35
C VAL A 169 1.64 10.29 3.20
N VAL A 170 1.87 11.20 4.15
CA VAL A 170 0.89 11.60 5.16
C VAL A 170 0.88 13.11 5.30
N ARG A 171 -0.31 13.70 5.42
CA ARG A 171 -0.50 15.13 5.59
C ARG A 171 0.33 15.70 6.73
N SER A 172 0.96 16.83 6.48
CA SER A 172 1.86 17.50 7.42
C SER A 172 1.13 18.15 8.60
N ASP A 173 -0.15 18.46 8.44
CA ASP A 173 -1.02 19.04 9.47
C ASP A 173 -1.74 17.99 10.34
N ASN A 174 -1.49 16.70 10.11
CA ASN A 174 -2.12 15.65 10.90
C ASN A 174 -1.64 15.69 12.36
N SER A 175 -2.58 15.89 13.28
CA SER A 175 -2.36 15.83 14.73
C SER A 175 -2.95 14.58 15.38
N CYS A 176 -3.57 13.69 14.60
CA CYS A 176 -4.30 12.55 15.12
C CYS A 176 -3.41 11.30 15.25
N ASN A 177 -3.33 10.77 16.47
CA ASN A 177 -2.64 9.50 16.78
C ASN A 177 -3.54 8.26 16.58
N LYS A 178 -4.78 8.43 16.12
CA LYS A 178 -5.69 7.33 15.82
C LYS A 178 -5.99 7.34 14.34
N ILE A 179 -5.38 6.42 13.62
CA ILE A 179 -5.55 6.29 12.18
C ILE A 179 -6.33 5.03 11.85
N LYS A 180 -7.02 5.05 10.72
CA LYS A 180 -7.66 3.89 10.15
C LYS A 180 -7.10 3.64 8.75
N GLU A 181 -6.85 2.39 8.43
CA GLU A 181 -6.41 1.97 7.10
C GLU A 181 -7.60 1.46 6.30
N LEU A 182 -7.76 1.99 5.10
CA LEU A 182 -8.60 1.42 4.05
C LEU A 182 -7.69 0.69 3.07
N HIS A 183 -7.70 -0.63 3.12
CA HIS A 183 -6.93 -1.46 2.21
C HIS A 183 -7.51 -1.40 0.79
N VAL A 184 -6.75 -0.83 -0.14
CA VAL A 184 -7.10 -0.76 -1.57
C VAL A 184 -6.57 -2.00 -2.31
N THR A 185 -5.41 -2.49 -1.87
CA THR A 185 -4.85 -3.78 -2.26
C THR A 185 -4.41 -4.55 -1.01
N SER A 186 -3.83 -5.73 -1.19
CA SER A 186 -3.17 -6.45 -0.10
C SER A 186 -1.91 -5.76 0.45
N LEU A 187 -1.41 -4.71 -0.21
CA LEU A 187 -0.16 -4.01 0.11
C LEU A 187 -0.34 -2.49 0.25
N ASP A 188 -1.45 -1.94 -0.23
CA ASP A 188 -1.61 -0.50 -0.38
C ASP A 188 -2.86 -0.05 0.35
N SER A 189 -2.71 0.99 1.16
CA SER A 189 -3.78 1.47 2.02
C SER A 189 -3.90 2.97 1.94
N LEU A 190 -5.13 3.47 1.90
CA LEU A 190 -5.40 4.87 2.20
C LEU A 190 -5.56 5.03 3.71
N ILE A 191 -5.14 6.16 4.25
CA ILE A 191 -5.07 6.42 5.67
C ILE A 191 -6.06 7.53 6.02
N PHE A 192 -6.83 7.30 7.07
CA PHE A 192 -7.86 8.21 7.56
C PHE A 192 -7.69 8.55 9.03
N ALA A 193 -7.97 9.79 9.41
CA ALA A 193 -8.18 10.20 10.80
C ALA A 193 -9.66 10.54 10.98
N GLY A 194 -10.40 9.68 11.68
CA GLY A 194 -11.88 9.77 11.64
C GLY A 194 -12.36 9.46 10.23
N ASP A 195 -13.03 10.43 9.59
CA ASP A 195 -13.53 10.34 8.20
C ASP A 195 -12.70 11.19 7.22
N GLU A 196 -11.64 11.84 7.70
CA GLU A 196 -10.76 12.71 6.91
C GLU A 196 -9.60 11.90 6.32
N PHE A 197 -9.40 12.02 5.00
CA PHE A 197 -8.22 11.46 4.36
C PHE A 197 -6.96 12.21 4.80
N ILE A 198 -5.97 11.43 5.25
CA ILE A 198 -4.70 11.96 5.72
C ILE A 198 -3.49 11.42 4.99
N GLY A 199 -3.64 10.50 4.04
CA GLY A 199 -2.48 10.00 3.29
C GLY A 199 -2.65 8.59 2.76
N PHE A 200 -1.55 7.99 2.34
CA PHE A 200 -1.51 6.60 1.89
C PHE A 200 -0.20 5.92 2.32
N LYS A 201 -0.26 4.59 2.35
CA LYS A 201 0.82 3.67 2.66
C LYS A 201 0.98 2.68 1.53
N LEU A 202 2.22 2.45 1.10
CA LEU A 202 2.61 1.45 0.11
C LEU A 202 3.57 0.46 0.77
N ASP A 203 3.10 -0.75 1.09
CA ASP A 203 3.92 -1.81 1.70
C ASP A 203 4.61 -2.69 0.64
N ALA A 204 5.69 -3.35 1.06
CA ALA A 204 6.45 -4.30 0.27
C ALA A 204 6.82 -3.75 -1.12
N ILE A 205 7.54 -2.61 -1.14
CA ILE A 205 8.09 -2.03 -2.36
C ILE A 205 8.98 -3.06 -3.05
N ARG A 206 8.67 -3.33 -4.32
CA ARG A 206 9.32 -4.37 -5.14
C ARG A 206 10.65 -3.87 -5.68
N GLU A 207 11.54 -4.78 -6.05
CA GLU A 207 12.87 -4.42 -6.59
C GLU A 207 12.81 -3.53 -7.84
N ASN A 208 11.84 -3.73 -8.73
CA ASN A 208 11.64 -2.83 -9.86
C ASN A 208 11.22 -1.42 -9.43
N GLU A 209 10.36 -1.29 -8.44
CA GLU A 209 9.92 -0.01 -7.87
C GLU A 209 11.08 0.69 -7.13
N LYS A 210 11.91 -0.05 -6.38
CA LYS A 210 13.14 0.47 -5.76
C LYS A 210 14.09 1.05 -6.81
N ASN A 211 14.25 0.39 -7.94
CA ASN A 211 15.08 0.89 -9.03
C ASN A 211 14.56 2.22 -9.58
N GLU A 212 13.23 2.39 -9.69
CA GLU A 212 12.62 3.66 -10.10
C GLU A 212 12.87 4.77 -9.07
N ILE A 213 12.76 4.48 -7.78
CA ILE A 213 13.09 5.43 -6.71
C ILE A 213 14.57 5.85 -6.75
N ILE A 214 15.48 4.89 -6.97
CA ILE A 214 16.92 5.19 -7.11
C ILE A 214 17.17 6.05 -8.35
N ARG A 215 16.50 5.76 -9.48
CA ARG A 215 16.64 6.51 -10.73
C ARG A 215 16.17 7.95 -10.60
N SER A 216 15.11 8.20 -9.84
CA SER A 216 14.61 9.56 -9.60
C SER A 216 15.51 10.38 -8.67
N LYS A 217 16.48 9.77 -7.99
CA LYS A 217 17.33 10.42 -6.97
C LYS A 217 16.53 11.06 -5.83
N CYS A 218 15.31 10.57 -5.58
CA CYS A 218 14.44 11.04 -4.50
C CYS A 218 14.69 10.30 -3.17
N ILE A 219 15.89 9.75 -2.96
CA ILE A 219 16.38 9.14 -1.72
C ILE A 219 17.74 9.76 -1.34
#